data_AF-E1RHH2-F1
#
_entry.id   AF-E1RHH2-F1
#
_cell.length_a   1.000
_cell.length_b   1.000
_cell.length_c   1.000
_cell.angle_alpha   90.00
_cell.angle_beta   90.00
_cell.angle_gamma   90.00
#
_symmetry.space_group_name_H-M   'P 1'
#
loop_
_entity.id
_entity.type
_entity.pdbx_description
1 polymer ?
#
loop_
_entity_poly.entity_id
_entity_poly.type
_entity_poly.pdbx_seq_one_letter_code
_entity_poly.pdbx_strand_id
1 'polypeptide(L)'
;MNIQIFQNIQKYDPGDCKNNIISAVSIGLIEMSKGFKNAKMAFMVFVLVVLVGSCGCMQYGTGNSNNAGTAGYGGYGYGQGGQGGQNGSGYGQVNTGNLVQELASYPLTSLTAEEEEWILYMAEEEKLARDAYLYYYDKWGSQVFSNIAGSEQTHMDSMALLIERYGLEDPVTDERGVFTNSSLQAAYDDLVNSGSVSEIDALTNSAYIEELDITDLDEAIAGTDKQDLVLVYSNLRNGSENHLRAFIRNLGVLQPALEPGPVLLSQEEFDRITGS
;
A
#
# COMPACT_ATOMS: atom_id res chain seq x y z
N MET A 1 32.05 12.02 8.92
CA MET A 1 31.36 12.72 10.03
C MET A 1 32.08 14.03 10.27
N ASN A 2 31.57 15.15 9.73
CA ASN A 2 32.33 16.41 9.64
C ASN A 2 31.52 17.60 10.16
N ILE A 3 32.22 18.52 10.82
CA ILE A 3 31.80 19.52 11.81
C ILE A 3 31.15 20.76 11.14
N GLN A 4 30.15 20.61 10.28
CA GLN A 4 29.38 21.74 9.73
C GLN A 4 27.89 21.76 10.11
N ILE A 5 27.42 20.78 10.88
CA ILE A 5 26.01 20.65 11.29
C ILE A 5 25.56 21.78 12.25
N PHE A 6 26.49 22.53 12.86
CA PHE A 6 26.15 23.43 13.99
C PHE A 6 25.93 24.91 13.66
N GLN A 7 25.89 25.34 12.39
CA GLN A 7 25.78 26.79 12.09
C GLN A 7 24.44 27.29 11.52
N ASN A 8 23.41 26.45 11.37
CA ASN A 8 22.08 26.94 10.91
C ASN A 8 20.98 26.95 11.99
N ILE A 9 21.32 26.75 13.27
CA ILE A 9 20.36 26.94 14.38
C ILE A 9 20.47 28.37 14.90
N GLN A 10 20.01 29.35 14.11
CA GLN A 10 19.86 30.75 14.53
C GLN A 10 18.50 31.27 14.10
N LYS A 11 17.45 30.83 14.80
CA LYS A 11 16.28 31.62 15.25
C LYS A 11 15.31 30.70 15.98
N TYR A 12 15.64 30.42 17.24
CA TYR A 12 14.70 29.83 18.20
C TYR A 12 13.77 30.96 18.70
N ASP A 13 12.52 30.94 18.29
CA ASP A 13 11.46 31.77 18.87
C ASP A 13 10.61 30.88 19.81
N PRO A 14 10.64 31.10 21.14
CA PRO A 14 9.91 30.28 22.10
C PRO A 14 8.37 30.41 22.01
N GLY A 15 7.84 31.28 21.14
CA GLY A 15 6.40 31.46 20.93
C GLY A 15 5.76 30.62 19.81
N ASP A 16 6.55 29.95 18.95
CA ASP A 16 6.03 29.26 17.76
C ASP A 16 6.45 27.78 17.74
N CYS A 17 5.66 26.94 18.42
CA CYS A 17 5.89 25.47 18.45
C CYS A 17 5.64 24.79 17.09
N LYS A 18 4.82 25.38 16.19
CA LYS A 18 4.46 24.74 14.92
C LYS A 18 5.61 24.80 13.91
N ASN A 19 6.26 25.94 13.77
CA ASN A 19 7.30 26.11 12.76
C ASN A 19 8.67 25.55 13.18
N ASN A 20 8.94 25.47 14.49
CA ASN A 20 10.21 24.96 15.01
C ASN A 20 10.33 23.42 14.97
N ILE A 21 9.21 22.69 15.06
CA ILE A 21 9.19 21.22 14.99
C ILE A 21 9.22 20.78 13.52
N ILE A 22 8.46 21.43 12.65
CA ILE A 22 8.41 21.11 11.22
C ILE A 22 9.79 21.37 10.57
N SER A 23 10.47 22.48 10.87
CA SER A 23 11.74 22.80 10.21
C SER A 23 12.92 21.89 10.61
N ALA A 24 13.00 21.47 11.88
CA ALA A 24 14.09 20.61 12.35
C ALA A 24 13.89 19.12 12.00
N VAL A 25 12.64 18.66 11.99
CA VAL A 25 12.28 17.26 11.68
C VAL A 25 12.27 17.01 10.17
N SER A 26 11.74 17.95 9.37
CA SER A 26 11.74 17.81 7.91
C SER A 26 13.15 17.85 7.29
N ILE A 27 14.06 18.68 7.81
CA ILE A 27 15.44 18.74 7.27
C ILE A 27 16.26 17.50 7.67
N GLY A 28 16.04 16.96 8.88
CA GLY A 28 16.70 15.73 9.33
C GLY A 28 16.24 14.47 8.57
N LEU A 29 14.95 14.34 8.28
CA LEU A 29 14.38 13.20 7.54
C LEU A 29 14.70 13.22 6.05
N ILE A 30 14.74 14.40 5.41
CA ILE A 30 15.13 14.55 4.00
C ILE A 30 16.62 14.25 3.79
N GLU A 31 17.48 14.49 4.78
CA GLU A 31 18.90 14.10 4.73
C GLU A 31 19.09 12.60 4.99
N MET A 32 18.23 11.96 5.80
CA MET A 32 18.26 10.51 6.04
C MET A 32 17.74 9.71 4.84
N SER A 33 16.67 10.14 4.16
CA SER A 33 16.12 9.44 2.99
C SER A 33 17.08 9.43 1.78
N LYS A 34 17.92 10.46 1.63
CA LYS A 34 18.93 10.54 0.55
C LYS A 34 20.09 9.55 0.69
N GLY A 35 20.17 8.82 1.82
CA GLY A 35 21.25 7.87 2.13
C GLY A 35 20.87 6.40 2.06
N PHE A 36 19.60 6.05 1.90
CA PHE A 36 19.14 4.66 1.83
C PHE A 36 19.04 4.22 0.38
N LYS A 37 19.70 3.11 0.06
CA LYS A 37 19.76 2.55 -1.29
C LYS A 37 18.63 1.57 -1.60
N ASN A 38 17.80 1.24 -0.60
CA ASN A 38 16.82 0.17 -0.65
C ASN A 38 15.47 0.68 -0.11
N ALA A 39 14.40 0.57 -0.89
CA ALA A 39 13.05 0.99 -0.51
C ALA A 39 12.51 0.28 0.77
N LYS A 40 12.97 -0.95 1.04
CA LYS A 40 12.75 -1.68 2.32
C LYS A 40 13.09 -0.86 3.58
N MET A 41 14.05 0.07 3.51
CA MET A 41 14.38 0.96 4.64
C MET A 41 13.57 2.26 4.67
N ALA A 42 13.02 2.70 3.54
CA ALA A 42 12.12 3.87 3.49
C ALA A 42 10.81 3.58 4.23
N PHE A 43 10.33 2.34 4.16
CA PHE A 43 9.17 1.84 4.90
C PHE A 43 9.30 2.07 6.43
N MET A 44 10.47 1.80 7.02
CA MET A 44 10.76 2.02 8.44
C MET A 44 10.73 3.50 8.87
N VAL A 45 10.96 4.42 7.93
CA VAL A 45 11.00 5.86 8.23
C VAL A 45 9.60 6.47 8.23
N PHE A 46 8.67 5.97 7.41
CA PHE A 46 7.27 6.39 7.39
C PHE A 46 6.54 6.06 8.71
N VAL A 47 6.82 4.86 9.27
CA VAL A 47 6.38 4.41 10.60
C VAL A 47 6.66 5.45 11.70
N LEU A 48 7.77 6.19 11.60
CA LEU A 48 8.15 7.20 12.59
C LEU A 48 7.43 8.56 12.40
N VAL A 49 6.97 8.89 11.18
CA VAL A 49 6.41 10.20 10.83
C VAL A 49 4.93 10.31 11.20
N VAL A 50 4.15 9.23 11.04
CA VAL A 50 2.71 9.22 11.34
C VAL A 50 2.42 9.37 12.84
N LEU A 51 3.32 8.89 13.71
CA LEU A 51 3.20 9.01 15.17
C LEU A 51 3.35 10.44 15.71
N VAL A 52 3.89 11.39 14.93
CA VAL A 52 4.13 12.78 15.40
C VAL A 52 3.00 13.74 14.97
N GLY A 53 2.07 13.30 14.12
CA GLY A 53 0.97 14.13 13.58
C GLY A 53 -0.28 14.24 14.48
N SER A 54 -0.42 13.40 15.50
CA SER A 54 -1.64 13.28 16.32
C SER A 54 -1.52 13.94 17.70
N CYS A 55 -0.99 15.16 17.76
CA CYS A 55 -1.11 16.02 18.95
C CYS A 55 -1.56 17.45 18.61
N GLY A 56 -2.85 17.71 18.84
CA GLY A 56 -3.48 19.03 18.97
C GLY A 56 -4.32 19.45 17.76
N CYS A 57 -5.62 19.74 17.86
CA CYS A 57 -6.39 20.25 18.99
C CYS A 57 -7.90 19.95 18.83
N MET A 58 -8.51 19.42 19.91
CA MET A 58 -9.96 19.36 20.15
C MET A 58 -10.56 20.77 20.21
N GLN A 59 -11.67 21.00 19.50
CA GLN A 59 -12.60 22.09 19.82
C GLN A 59 -13.96 21.51 20.20
N TYR A 60 -14.28 21.61 21.50
CA TYR A 60 -15.59 21.31 22.06
C TYR A 60 -16.63 22.30 21.51
N GLY A 61 -17.63 21.78 20.80
CA GLY A 61 -18.86 22.50 20.46
C GLY A 61 -20.03 21.91 21.22
N THR A 62 -20.54 22.62 22.22
CA THR A 62 -21.76 22.29 22.95
C THR A 62 -22.99 22.42 22.06
N GLY A 63 -23.73 21.33 21.85
CA GLY A 63 -25.05 21.34 21.21
C GLY A 63 -25.98 20.33 21.88
N ASN A 64 -27.04 20.83 22.52
CA ASN A 64 -28.01 20.05 23.28
C ASN A 64 -29.27 19.72 22.46
N SER A 65 -29.73 18.49 22.62
CA SER A 65 -31.11 17.99 22.66
C SER A 65 -31.86 17.55 21.37
N ASN A 66 -32.18 16.25 21.42
CA ASN A 66 -33.45 15.58 21.10
C ASN A 66 -33.82 15.29 19.63
N ASN A 67 -33.78 14.01 19.25
CA ASN A 67 -35.02 13.25 19.06
C ASN A 67 -34.79 11.73 19.11
N ALA A 68 -35.68 11.03 19.82
CA ALA A 68 -35.75 9.58 19.93
C ALA A 68 -36.62 9.02 18.80
N GLY A 69 -36.19 7.91 18.19
CA GLY A 69 -36.97 7.14 17.24
C GLY A 69 -36.47 5.70 17.22
N THR A 70 -37.33 4.80 17.67
CA THR A 70 -37.06 3.41 18.05
C THR A 70 -37.25 2.42 16.90
N ALA A 71 -36.48 1.32 16.97
CA ALA A 71 -36.81 -0.06 16.56
C ALA A 71 -36.64 -0.51 15.09
N GLY A 72 -35.94 -1.64 14.92
CA GLY A 72 -35.97 -2.46 13.71
C GLY A 72 -34.83 -3.49 13.62
N TYR A 73 -34.89 -4.56 14.43
CA TYR A 73 -34.00 -5.72 14.38
C TYR A 73 -34.46 -6.72 13.29
N GLY A 74 -33.52 -7.33 12.56
CA GLY A 74 -33.74 -8.50 11.68
C GLY A 74 -33.22 -8.26 10.25
N GLY A 75 -32.55 -9.18 9.56
CA GLY A 75 -32.18 -10.56 9.84
C GLY A 75 -31.32 -11.07 8.69
N TYR A 76 -30.51 -12.09 8.97
CA TYR A 76 -29.61 -12.77 8.04
C TYR A 76 -30.39 -13.48 6.91
N GLY A 77 -29.89 -13.39 5.68
CA GLY A 77 -30.42 -14.10 4.53
C GLY A 77 -29.33 -14.45 3.52
N TYR A 78 -28.89 -15.71 3.52
CA TYR A 78 -28.10 -16.30 2.45
C TYR A 78 -29.00 -16.56 1.24
N GLY A 79 -28.61 -16.03 0.07
CA GLY A 79 -29.32 -16.21 -1.20
C GLY A 79 -28.36 -16.61 -2.32
N GLN A 80 -28.51 -17.84 -2.80
CA GLN A 80 -27.77 -18.46 -3.88
C GLN A 80 -28.50 -18.24 -5.21
N GLY A 81 -27.76 -17.90 -6.28
CA GLY A 81 -28.14 -18.20 -7.67
C GLY A 81 -28.51 -17.01 -8.58
N GLY A 82 -27.76 -16.84 -9.67
CA GLY A 82 -28.13 -15.99 -10.80
C GLY A 82 -27.04 -15.92 -11.88
N GLN A 83 -27.06 -16.85 -12.83
CA GLN A 83 -26.30 -16.77 -14.10
C GLN A 83 -26.80 -15.60 -14.96
N GLY A 84 -25.88 -14.80 -15.51
CA GLY A 84 -26.22 -13.83 -16.56
C GLY A 84 -25.03 -12.97 -17.03
N GLY A 85 -24.53 -13.29 -18.23
CA GLY A 85 -24.23 -12.30 -19.28
C GLY A 85 -23.06 -11.33 -19.12
N GLN A 86 -21.98 -11.65 -19.85
CA GLN A 86 -20.95 -10.82 -20.49
C GLN A 86 -21.03 -9.27 -20.43
N ASN A 87 -19.81 -8.70 -20.30
CA ASN A 87 -19.32 -7.35 -20.61
C ASN A 87 -19.31 -6.29 -19.49
N GLY A 88 -18.11 -6.04 -18.95
CA GLY A 88 -17.66 -4.72 -18.51
C GLY A 88 -17.19 -4.62 -17.05
N SER A 89 -15.87 -4.61 -16.83
CA SER A 89 -15.19 -3.69 -15.89
C SER A 89 -13.68 -3.92 -15.92
N GLY A 90 -12.94 -2.89 -16.35
CA GLY A 90 -11.49 -2.89 -16.47
C GLY A 90 -10.79 -2.75 -15.12
N TYR A 91 -10.64 -3.87 -14.44
CA TYR A 91 -9.65 -4.09 -13.39
C TYR A 91 -8.79 -5.26 -13.89
N GLY A 92 -7.47 -5.09 -13.93
CA GLY A 92 -6.52 -5.94 -14.64
C GLY A 92 -6.40 -7.36 -14.07
N GLN A 93 -7.46 -8.16 -14.14
CA GLN A 93 -7.40 -9.55 -13.72
C GLN A 93 -6.54 -10.34 -14.71
N VAL A 94 -5.35 -10.72 -14.25
CA VAL A 94 -4.53 -11.71 -14.92
C VAL A 94 -5.30 -13.03 -14.93
N ASN A 95 -5.49 -13.61 -16.11
CA ASN A 95 -5.99 -14.97 -16.22
C ASN A 95 -4.84 -15.93 -15.84
N THR A 96 -4.84 -16.40 -14.59
CA THR A 96 -3.80 -17.29 -14.05
C THR A 96 -3.58 -18.55 -14.91
N GLY A 97 -4.63 -19.06 -15.58
CA GLY A 97 -4.51 -20.17 -16.52
C GLY A 97 -3.71 -19.85 -17.78
N ASN A 98 -3.73 -18.61 -18.26
CA ASN A 98 -2.87 -18.16 -19.36
C ASN A 98 -1.44 -17.94 -18.87
N LEU A 99 -1.27 -17.38 -17.66
CA LEU A 99 0.05 -17.14 -17.07
C LEU A 99 0.84 -18.44 -16.89
N VAL A 100 0.20 -19.54 -16.46
CA VAL A 100 0.85 -20.86 -16.37
C VAL A 100 1.44 -21.31 -17.71
N GLN A 101 0.69 -21.11 -18.81
CA GLN A 101 1.16 -21.49 -20.15
C GLN A 101 2.32 -20.60 -20.62
N GLU A 102 2.25 -19.31 -20.31
CA GLU A 102 3.29 -18.35 -20.68
C GLU A 102 4.58 -18.60 -19.89
N LEU A 103 4.49 -18.83 -18.57
CA LEU A 103 5.62 -19.22 -17.73
C LEU A 103 6.29 -20.51 -18.22
N ALA A 104 5.52 -21.49 -18.70
CA ALA A 104 6.05 -22.72 -19.27
C ALA A 104 6.87 -22.51 -20.56
N SER A 105 6.72 -21.36 -21.23
CA SER A 105 7.51 -21.01 -22.43
C SER A 105 8.90 -20.47 -22.12
N TYR A 106 9.14 -19.99 -20.89
CA TYR A 106 10.44 -19.49 -20.45
C TYR A 106 11.33 -20.61 -19.88
N PRO A 107 12.66 -20.54 -20.08
CA PRO A 107 13.58 -21.51 -19.51
C PRO A 107 13.62 -21.40 -17.99
N LEU A 108 13.53 -22.53 -17.29
CA LEU A 108 13.76 -22.59 -15.85
C LEU A 108 15.27 -22.58 -15.59
N THR A 109 15.75 -21.55 -14.90
CA THR A 109 17.16 -21.39 -14.52
C THR A 109 17.29 -21.24 -13.00
N SER A 110 18.48 -21.40 -12.42
CA SER A 110 18.67 -21.22 -10.98
C SER A 110 18.48 -19.75 -10.58
N LEU A 111 17.76 -19.52 -9.49
CA LEU A 111 17.69 -18.21 -8.85
C LEU A 111 19.03 -17.85 -8.20
N THR A 112 19.31 -16.55 -8.18
CA THR A 112 20.21 -15.93 -7.22
C THR A 112 19.51 -15.79 -5.86
N ALA A 113 20.28 -15.58 -4.79
CA ALA A 113 19.71 -15.36 -3.46
C ALA A 113 18.83 -14.09 -3.40
N GLU A 114 19.17 -13.06 -4.17
CA GLU A 114 18.39 -11.80 -4.23
C GLU A 114 17.06 -12.00 -4.94
N GLU A 115 17.02 -12.76 -6.04
CA GLU A 115 15.75 -13.08 -6.71
C GLU A 115 14.84 -13.96 -5.85
N GLU A 116 15.40 -14.92 -5.12
CA GLU A 116 14.65 -15.71 -4.15
C GLU A 116 14.05 -14.82 -3.05
N GLU A 117 14.84 -13.90 -2.49
CA GLU A 117 14.36 -12.96 -1.48
C GLU A 117 13.23 -12.07 -2.03
N TRP A 118 13.34 -11.59 -3.27
CA TRP A 118 12.29 -10.78 -3.89
C TRP A 118 11.00 -11.57 -4.10
N ILE A 119 11.06 -12.82 -4.58
CA ILE A 119 9.87 -13.64 -4.78
C ILE A 119 9.11 -13.81 -3.45
N LEU A 120 9.84 -14.16 -2.38
CA LEU A 120 9.24 -14.41 -1.06
C LEU A 120 8.69 -13.13 -0.44
N TYR A 121 9.43 -12.02 -0.57
CA TYR A 121 8.99 -10.73 -0.05
C TYR A 121 7.73 -10.21 -0.76
N MET A 122 7.72 -10.24 -2.10
CA MET A 122 6.58 -9.81 -2.92
C MET A 122 5.31 -10.62 -2.61
N ALA A 123 5.44 -11.94 -2.37
CA ALA A 123 4.30 -12.77 -2.00
C ALA A 123 3.63 -12.30 -0.70
N GLU A 124 4.41 -11.89 0.31
CA GLU A 124 3.87 -11.34 1.56
C GLU A 124 3.45 -9.86 1.45
N GLU A 125 4.06 -9.07 0.56
CA GLU A 125 3.67 -7.69 0.29
C GLU A 125 2.28 -7.60 -0.36
N GLU A 126 2.01 -8.45 -1.36
CA GLU A 126 0.69 -8.58 -1.98
C GLU A 126 -0.36 -9.05 -0.97
N LYS A 127 0.03 -9.93 -0.03
CA LYS A 127 -0.82 -10.32 1.10
C LYS A 127 -1.11 -9.13 2.01
N LEU A 128 -0.12 -8.26 2.27
CA LEU A 128 -0.29 -7.06 3.09
C LEU A 128 -1.33 -6.14 2.47
N ALA A 129 -1.21 -5.87 1.17
CA ALA A 129 -2.17 -5.07 0.42
C ALA A 129 -3.58 -5.68 0.53
N ARG A 130 -3.73 -6.97 0.18
CA ARG A 130 -5.02 -7.69 0.28
C ARG A 130 -5.63 -7.58 1.68
N ASP A 131 -4.85 -7.91 2.71
CA ASP A 131 -5.36 -8.00 4.08
C ASP A 131 -5.69 -6.63 4.65
N ALA A 132 -4.94 -5.58 4.30
CA ALA A 132 -5.23 -4.20 4.69
C ALA A 132 -6.51 -3.71 4.00
N TYR A 133 -6.69 -3.99 2.72
CA TYR A 133 -7.89 -3.58 1.99
C TYR A 133 -9.13 -4.32 2.48
N LEU A 134 -9.04 -5.61 2.79
CA LEU A 134 -10.14 -6.33 3.43
C LEU A 134 -10.49 -5.74 4.80
N TYR A 135 -9.49 -5.37 5.60
CA TYR A 135 -9.72 -4.70 6.88
C TYR A 135 -10.41 -3.34 6.70
N TYR A 136 -9.95 -2.50 5.75
CA TYR A 136 -10.58 -1.21 5.47
C TYR A 136 -11.99 -1.35 4.90
N TYR A 137 -12.25 -2.38 4.09
CA TYR A 137 -13.60 -2.69 3.62
C TYR A 137 -14.53 -3.04 4.79
N ASP A 138 -14.11 -3.94 5.68
CA ASP A 138 -14.88 -4.32 6.86
C ASP A 138 -15.17 -3.11 7.77
N LYS A 139 -14.25 -2.15 7.80
CA LYS A 139 -14.35 -0.94 8.63
C LYS A 139 -15.24 0.16 8.04
N TRP A 140 -15.05 0.47 6.76
CA TRP A 140 -15.61 1.67 6.11
C TRP A 140 -16.69 1.35 5.08
N GLY A 141 -16.77 0.10 4.58
CA GLY A 141 -17.77 -0.34 3.61
C GLY A 141 -17.56 0.17 2.18
N SER A 142 -16.43 0.83 1.90
CA SER A 142 -16.13 1.42 0.60
C SER A 142 -15.76 0.35 -0.43
N GLN A 143 -16.51 0.27 -1.52
CA GLN A 143 -16.38 -0.83 -2.49
C GLN A 143 -15.00 -0.87 -3.19
N VAL A 144 -14.29 0.26 -3.25
CA VAL A 144 -12.94 0.31 -3.81
C VAL A 144 -11.99 -0.67 -3.11
N PHE A 145 -12.06 -0.76 -1.78
CA PHE A 145 -11.24 -1.67 -1.01
C PHE A 145 -11.54 -3.14 -1.33
N SER A 146 -12.82 -3.54 -1.35
CA SER A 146 -13.19 -4.93 -1.66
C SER A 146 -12.86 -5.32 -3.09
N ASN A 147 -13.01 -4.41 -4.05
CA ASN A 147 -12.68 -4.69 -5.45
C ASN A 147 -11.18 -4.90 -5.65
N ILE A 148 -10.36 -4.03 -5.05
CA ILE A 148 -8.90 -4.08 -5.17
C ILE A 148 -8.34 -5.26 -4.38
N ALA A 149 -8.86 -5.57 -3.19
CA ALA A 149 -8.50 -6.81 -2.47
C ALA A 149 -8.70 -8.09 -3.31
N GLY A 150 -9.72 -8.13 -4.19
CA GLY A 150 -9.89 -9.23 -5.13
C GLY A 150 -8.83 -9.28 -6.24
N SER A 151 -8.28 -8.12 -6.61
CA SER A 151 -7.12 -8.01 -7.50
C SER A 151 -5.85 -8.49 -6.80
N GLU A 152 -5.61 -8.09 -5.56
CA GLU A 152 -4.42 -8.53 -4.80
C GLU A 152 -4.41 -10.05 -4.57
N GLN A 153 -5.58 -10.68 -4.42
CA GLN A 153 -5.63 -12.15 -4.43
C GLN A 153 -5.10 -12.73 -5.75
N THR A 154 -5.37 -12.09 -6.89
CA THR A 154 -4.85 -12.52 -8.19
C THR A 154 -3.33 -12.31 -8.30
N HIS A 155 -2.80 -11.26 -7.67
CA HIS A 155 -1.36 -11.03 -7.58
C HIS A 155 -0.68 -12.09 -6.70
N MET A 156 -1.23 -12.37 -5.52
CA MET A 156 -0.77 -13.47 -4.65
C MET A 156 -0.77 -14.82 -5.38
N ASP A 157 -1.85 -15.13 -6.11
CA ASP A 157 -1.92 -16.36 -6.91
C ASP A 157 -0.83 -16.40 -7.99
N SER A 158 -0.47 -15.25 -8.58
CA SER A 158 0.62 -15.15 -9.56
C SER A 158 2.01 -15.35 -8.92
N MET A 159 2.21 -14.84 -7.71
CA MET A 159 3.43 -15.07 -6.93
C MET A 159 3.56 -16.53 -6.48
N ALA A 160 2.46 -17.18 -6.10
CA ALA A 160 2.45 -18.60 -5.78
C ALA A 160 2.90 -19.47 -6.97
N LEU A 161 2.58 -19.09 -8.21
CA LEU A 161 3.09 -19.78 -9.41
C LEU A 161 4.62 -19.69 -9.53
N LEU A 162 5.23 -18.55 -9.17
CA LEU A 162 6.68 -18.42 -9.14
C LEU A 162 7.30 -19.25 -8.02
N ILE A 163 6.72 -19.22 -6.82
CA ILE A 163 7.15 -20.04 -5.67
C ILE A 163 7.14 -21.52 -6.05
N GLU A 164 6.04 -22.02 -6.63
CA GLU A 164 5.93 -23.41 -7.09
C GLU A 164 6.96 -23.73 -8.18
N ARG A 165 7.07 -22.86 -9.19
CA ARG A 165 7.96 -23.03 -10.34
C ARG A 165 9.42 -23.18 -9.92
N TYR A 166 9.85 -22.42 -8.90
CA TYR A 166 11.21 -22.41 -8.40
C TYR A 166 11.43 -23.36 -7.20
N GLY A 167 10.37 -24.02 -6.72
CA GLY A 167 10.45 -24.98 -5.62
C GLY A 167 10.80 -24.35 -4.27
N LEU A 168 10.33 -23.12 -4.04
CA LEU A 168 10.56 -22.36 -2.81
C LEU A 168 9.55 -22.74 -1.71
N GLU A 169 9.89 -22.47 -0.46
CA GLU A 169 8.94 -22.57 0.67
C GLU A 169 8.11 -21.30 0.75
N ASP A 170 6.78 -21.43 0.65
CA ASP A 170 5.85 -20.30 0.66
C ASP A 170 5.79 -19.64 2.06
N PRO A 171 6.09 -18.34 2.19
CA PRO A 171 6.06 -17.64 3.48
C PRO A 171 4.65 -17.18 3.88
N VAL A 172 3.68 -17.21 2.94
CA VAL A 172 2.33 -16.70 3.12
C VAL A 172 1.55 -17.57 4.11
N THR A 173 1.03 -16.94 5.16
CA THR A 173 0.14 -17.61 6.11
C THR A 173 -1.33 -17.46 5.72
N ASP A 174 -2.17 -18.43 6.10
CA ASP A 174 -3.62 -18.37 5.85
C ASP A 174 -4.34 -17.32 6.72
N GLU A 175 -3.74 -16.93 7.85
CA GLU A 175 -4.36 -16.01 8.80
C GLU A 175 -4.25 -14.56 8.31
N ARG A 176 -5.39 -13.85 8.25
CA ARG A 176 -5.43 -12.44 7.85
C ARG A 176 -4.63 -11.59 8.83
N GLY A 177 -3.77 -10.73 8.30
CA GLY A 177 -2.98 -9.79 9.10
C GLY A 177 -1.78 -10.42 9.82
N VAL A 178 -1.45 -11.68 9.51
CA VAL A 178 -0.27 -12.37 10.05
C VAL A 178 0.78 -12.56 8.96
N PHE A 179 2.02 -12.15 9.25
CA PHE A 179 3.14 -12.16 8.32
C PHE A 179 4.37 -12.83 8.96
N THR A 180 5.08 -13.62 8.15
CA THR A 180 6.36 -14.24 8.52
C THR A 180 7.46 -13.18 8.54
N ASN A 181 7.46 -12.26 7.58
CA ASN A 181 8.34 -11.10 7.57
C ASN A 181 7.94 -10.08 8.65
N SER A 182 8.80 -9.89 9.65
CA SER A 182 8.53 -8.97 10.77
C SER A 182 8.35 -7.51 10.37
N SER A 183 9.00 -7.07 9.28
CA SER A 183 8.83 -5.70 8.79
C SER A 183 7.45 -5.50 8.17
N LEU A 184 6.96 -6.49 7.41
CA LEU A 184 5.60 -6.48 6.85
C LEU A 184 4.53 -6.67 7.94
N GLN A 185 4.83 -7.39 9.03
CA GLN A 185 3.93 -7.44 10.18
C GLN A 185 3.78 -6.05 10.82
N ALA A 186 4.88 -5.37 11.11
CA ALA A 186 4.86 -4.03 11.69
C ALA A 186 4.17 -3.03 10.75
N ALA A 187 4.44 -3.15 9.45
CA ALA A 187 3.78 -2.39 8.40
C ALA A 187 2.26 -2.49 8.48
N TYR A 188 1.76 -3.72 8.46
CA TYR A 188 0.33 -4.01 8.52
C TYR A 188 -0.30 -3.40 9.76
N ASP A 189 0.30 -3.63 10.93
CA ASP A 189 -0.21 -3.13 12.21
C ASP A 189 -0.34 -1.59 12.21
N ASP A 190 0.66 -0.87 11.69
CA ASP A 190 0.64 0.59 11.62
C ASP A 190 -0.37 1.12 10.60
N LEU A 191 -0.47 0.47 9.44
CA LEU A 191 -1.43 0.81 8.39
C LEU A 191 -2.85 0.66 8.90
N VAL A 192 -3.22 -0.49 9.49
CA VAL A 192 -4.58 -0.71 10.01
C VAL A 192 -4.91 0.24 11.17
N ASN A 193 -3.94 0.54 12.03
CA ASN A 193 -4.12 1.48 13.14
C ASN A 193 -4.40 2.90 12.63
N SER A 194 -3.56 3.42 11.73
CA SER A 194 -3.72 4.77 11.19
C SER A 194 -4.93 4.89 10.25
N GLY A 195 -5.16 3.91 9.39
CA GLY A 195 -6.32 3.87 8.50
C GLY A 195 -7.66 3.62 9.22
N SER A 196 -7.64 3.25 10.50
CA SER A 196 -8.84 3.16 11.33
C SER A 196 -9.34 4.52 11.83
N VAL A 197 -8.57 5.60 11.65
CA VAL A 197 -8.93 6.96 12.11
C VAL A 197 -10.04 7.55 11.25
N SER A 198 -9.92 7.48 9.93
CA SER A 198 -10.94 7.92 8.98
C SER A 198 -10.85 7.18 7.65
N GLU A 199 -11.92 7.18 6.85
CA GLU A 199 -11.90 6.61 5.49
C GLU A 199 -10.88 7.34 4.59
N ILE A 200 -10.63 8.63 4.83
CA ILE A 200 -9.61 9.42 4.13
C ILE A 200 -8.21 8.88 4.48
N ASP A 201 -7.94 8.58 5.75
CA ASP A 201 -6.68 7.98 6.17
C ASP A 201 -6.52 6.56 5.58
N ALA A 202 -7.59 5.77 5.51
CA ALA A 202 -7.56 4.45 4.86
C ALA A 202 -7.24 4.55 3.36
N LEU A 203 -7.85 5.48 2.63
CA LEU A 203 -7.56 5.71 1.21
C LEU A 203 -6.14 6.24 1.00
N THR A 204 -5.65 7.11 1.89
CA THR A 204 -4.28 7.64 1.84
C THR A 204 -3.27 6.52 2.08
N ASN A 205 -3.50 5.70 3.11
CA ASN A 205 -2.66 4.53 3.39
C ASN A 205 -2.70 3.51 2.24
N SER A 206 -3.84 3.36 1.58
CA SER A 206 -3.95 2.45 0.44
C SER A 206 -3.20 2.97 -0.77
N ALA A 207 -3.27 4.27 -1.07
CA ALA A 207 -2.41 4.88 -2.09
C ALA A 207 -0.91 4.70 -1.78
N TYR A 208 -0.52 4.83 -0.50
CA TYR A 208 0.85 4.58 -0.06
C TYR A 208 1.29 3.12 -0.28
N ILE A 209 0.44 2.14 0.02
CA ILE A 209 0.73 0.72 -0.25
C ILE A 209 1.01 0.52 -1.75
N GLU A 210 0.20 1.11 -2.64
CA GLU A 210 0.44 0.99 -4.09
C GLU A 210 1.72 1.68 -4.56
N GLU A 211 2.10 2.81 -3.96
CA GLU A 211 3.39 3.44 -4.27
C GLU A 211 4.58 2.58 -3.79
N LEU A 212 4.44 1.91 -2.65
CA LEU A 212 5.45 0.99 -2.12
C LEU A 212 5.62 -0.18 -3.07
N ASP A 213 4.51 -0.83 -3.44
CA ASP A 213 4.51 -1.99 -4.33
C ASP A 213 5.12 -1.65 -5.70
N ILE A 214 4.76 -0.51 -6.30
CA ILE A 214 5.38 -0.03 -7.55
C ILE A 214 6.90 0.14 -7.40
N THR A 215 7.35 0.73 -6.28
CA THR A 215 8.76 0.99 -6.03
C THR A 215 9.54 -0.31 -5.83
N ASP A 216 9.02 -1.22 -5.02
CA ASP A 216 9.67 -2.49 -4.71
C ASP A 216 9.68 -3.41 -5.95
N LEU A 217 8.61 -3.39 -6.78
CA LEU A 217 8.58 -4.07 -8.08
C LEU A 217 9.57 -3.49 -9.10
N ASP A 218 9.75 -2.17 -9.15
CA ASP A 218 10.77 -1.54 -9.99
C ASP A 218 12.19 -1.97 -9.59
N GLU A 219 12.46 -2.07 -8.29
CA GLU A 219 13.72 -2.61 -7.77
C GLU A 219 13.90 -4.09 -8.14
N ALA A 220 12.87 -4.92 -7.94
CA ALA A 220 12.91 -6.35 -8.24
C ALA A 220 13.11 -6.62 -9.75
N ILE A 221 12.45 -5.86 -10.63
CA ILE A 221 12.61 -5.95 -12.09
C ILE A 221 14.04 -5.56 -12.50
N ALA A 222 14.60 -4.50 -11.92
CA ALA A 222 15.96 -4.06 -12.22
C ALA A 222 17.02 -5.07 -11.75
N GLY A 223 16.70 -5.89 -10.73
CA GLY A 223 17.58 -6.88 -10.13
C GLY A 223 17.68 -8.23 -10.86
N THR A 224 16.93 -8.45 -11.95
CA THR A 224 16.89 -9.74 -12.64
C THR A 224 16.94 -9.62 -14.17
N ASP A 225 17.51 -10.62 -14.83
CA ASP A 225 17.42 -10.81 -16.29
C ASP A 225 16.45 -11.95 -16.69
N LYS A 226 15.84 -12.62 -15.71
CA LYS A 226 14.94 -13.76 -15.91
C LYS A 226 13.58 -13.26 -16.38
N GLN A 227 13.26 -13.63 -17.61
CA GLN A 227 12.07 -13.12 -18.30
C GLN A 227 10.75 -13.61 -17.69
N ASP A 228 10.74 -14.74 -17.00
CA ASP A 228 9.55 -15.21 -16.26
C ASP A 228 9.28 -14.37 -15.01
N LEU A 229 10.32 -13.97 -14.28
CA LEU A 229 10.19 -13.02 -13.16
C LEU A 229 9.74 -11.64 -13.66
N VAL A 230 10.42 -11.11 -14.68
CA VAL A 230 10.07 -9.81 -15.28
C VAL A 230 8.62 -9.80 -15.76
N LEU A 231 8.14 -10.88 -16.37
CA LEU A 231 6.74 -10.99 -16.80
C LEU A 231 5.77 -10.83 -15.62
N VAL A 232 5.97 -11.58 -14.55
CA VAL A 232 5.05 -11.54 -13.38
C VAL A 232 5.13 -10.18 -12.69
N TYR A 233 6.34 -9.70 -12.38
CA TYR A 233 6.52 -8.41 -11.71
C TYR A 233 5.96 -7.24 -12.51
N SER A 234 6.13 -7.25 -13.85
CA SER A 234 5.55 -6.21 -14.69
C SER A 234 4.03 -6.25 -14.71
N ASN A 235 3.42 -7.45 -14.62
CA ASN A 235 1.97 -7.59 -14.54
C ASN A 235 1.41 -7.06 -13.21
N LEU A 236 2.06 -7.40 -12.09
CA LEU A 236 1.74 -6.87 -10.75
C LEU A 236 1.83 -5.34 -10.76
N ARG A 237 2.97 -4.79 -11.21
CA ARG A 237 3.22 -3.33 -11.26
C ARG A 237 2.17 -2.58 -12.05
N ASN A 238 1.74 -3.13 -13.18
CA ASN A 238 0.65 -2.57 -13.98
C ASN A 238 -0.70 -2.61 -13.22
N GLY A 239 -0.94 -3.65 -12.42
CA GLY A 239 -2.04 -3.76 -11.48
C GLY A 239 -2.00 -2.62 -10.45
N SER A 240 -0.89 -2.46 -9.75
CA SER A 240 -0.66 -1.46 -8.71
C SER A 240 -0.84 -0.03 -9.24
N GLU A 241 -0.40 0.27 -10.48
CA GLU A 241 -0.70 1.56 -11.12
C GLU A 241 -2.22 1.81 -11.28
N ASN A 242 -3.00 0.77 -11.58
CA ASN A 242 -4.45 0.88 -11.69
C ASN A 242 -5.10 1.11 -10.34
N HIS A 243 -4.59 0.46 -9.29
CA HIS A 243 -5.05 0.59 -7.92
C HIS A 243 -4.75 1.97 -7.36
N LEU A 244 -3.52 2.47 -7.53
CA LEU A 244 -3.12 3.83 -7.16
C LEU A 244 -4.07 4.85 -7.78
N ARG A 245 -4.30 4.75 -9.10
CA ARG A 245 -5.30 5.57 -9.81
C ARG A 245 -6.69 5.48 -9.19
N ALA A 246 -7.12 4.30 -8.76
CA ALA A 246 -8.43 4.11 -8.15
C ALA A 246 -8.52 4.74 -6.76
N PHE A 247 -7.50 4.60 -5.91
CA PHE A 247 -7.48 5.22 -4.59
C PHE A 247 -7.42 6.75 -4.67
N ILE A 248 -6.55 7.31 -5.54
CA ILE A 248 -6.46 8.76 -5.74
C ILE A 248 -7.79 9.34 -6.24
N ARG A 249 -8.49 8.67 -7.16
CA ARG A 249 -9.82 9.11 -7.60
C ARG A 249 -10.85 9.10 -6.46
N ASN A 250 -10.88 8.06 -5.63
CA ASN A 250 -11.82 8.00 -4.51
C ASN A 250 -11.50 9.07 -3.46
N LEU A 251 -10.21 9.31 -3.20
CA LEU A 251 -9.75 10.36 -2.31
C LEU A 251 -10.17 11.75 -2.80
N GLY A 252 -10.02 12.04 -4.10
CA GLY A 252 -10.49 13.28 -4.70
C GLY A 252 -12.02 13.46 -4.67
N VAL A 253 -12.79 12.36 -4.70
CA VAL A 253 -14.26 12.42 -4.52
C VAL A 253 -14.63 12.78 -3.07
N LEU A 254 -13.96 12.19 -2.08
CA LEU A 254 -14.23 12.46 -0.66
C LEU A 254 -13.69 13.81 -0.19
N GLN A 255 -12.58 14.26 -0.76
CA GLN A 255 -11.92 15.51 -0.39
C GLN A 255 -11.48 16.31 -1.62
N PRO A 256 -12.41 16.96 -2.35
CA PRO A 256 -12.11 17.65 -3.62
C PRO A 256 -11.12 18.83 -3.54
N ALA A 257 -10.81 19.30 -2.33
CA ALA A 257 -9.83 20.35 -2.08
C ALA A 257 -8.46 19.81 -1.64
N LEU A 258 -8.32 18.49 -1.52
CA LEU A 258 -7.05 17.81 -1.28
C LEU A 258 -6.39 17.52 -2.62
N GLU A 259 -5.13 17.93 -2.75
CA GLU A 259 -4.25 17.52 -3.84
C GLU A 259 -3.28 16.48 -3.26
N PRO A 260 -3.63 15.17 -3.27
CA PRO A 260 -2.75 14.14 -2.76
C PRO A 260 -1.52 14.03 -3.69
N GLY A 261 -0.34 14.31 -3.14
CA GLY A 261 0.95 14.07 -3.80
C GLY A 261 1.56 12.73 -3.38
N PRO A 262 2.60 12.26 -4.10
CA PRO A 262 3.25 11.00 -3.76
C PRO A 262 4.00 11.07 -2.44
N VAL A 263 4.14 9.91 -1.80
CA VAL A 263 4.97 9.73 -0.61
C VAL A 263 6.31 9.09 -0.97
N LEU A 264 6.31 8.11 -1.88
CA LEU A 264 7.49 7.34 -2.28
C LEU A 264 7.88 7.60 -3.75
N LEU A 265 6.89 7.69 -4.64
CA LEU A 265 7.15 7.95 -6.05
C LEU A 265 7.68 9.37 -6.26
N SER A 266 8.40 9.58 -7.36
CA SER A 266 8.67 10.94 -7.82
C SER A 266 7.37 11.61 -8.25
N GLN A 267 7.28 12.93 -8.14
CA GLN A 267 6.11 13.68 -8.62
C GLN A 267 5.82 13.41 -10.11
N GLU A 268 6.86 13.33 -10.94
CA GLU A 268 6.72 13.05 -12.38
C GLU A 268 6.10 11.67 -12.64
N GLU A 269 6.56 10.65 -11.92
CA GLU A 269 6.04 9.28 -12.07
C GLU A 269 4.61 9.17 -11.53
N PHE A 270 4.34 9.78 -10.38
CA PHE A 270 2.99 9.86 -9.83
C PHE A 270 2.03 10.50 -10.82
N ASP A 271 2.35 11.69 -11.36
CA ASP A 271 1.53 12.40 -12.33
C ASP A 271 1.34 11.60 -13.63
N ARG A 272 2.38 10.88 -14.09
CA ARG A 272 2.29 9.96 -15.24
C ARG A 272 1.25 8.87 -14.98
N ILE A 273 1.22 8.30 -13.78
CA ILE A 273 0.32 7.20 -13.41
C ILE A 273 -1.09 7.72 -13.20
N THR A 274 -1.27 8.80 -12.42
CA THR A 274 -2.58 9.30 -11.99
C THR A 274 -3.25 10.19 -13.04
N GLY A 275 -2.48 10.79 -13.94
CA GLY A 275 -2.94 11.77 -14.92
C GLY A 275 -3.21 13.15 -14.32
N SER A 276 -2.52 13.51 -13.22
CA SER A 276 -2.56 14.82 -12.57
C SER A 276 -1.69 15.88 -13.26
#